data_AF-A0A7C3ZQI5-F1
#
_entry.id   AF-A0A7C3ZQI5-F1
#
_cell.length_a   1.000
_cell.length_b   1.000
_cell.length_c   1.000
_cell.angle_alpha   90.00
_cell.angle_beta   90.00
_cell.angle_gamma   90.00
#
_symmetry.space_group_name_H-M   'P 1'
#
loop_
_entity.id
_entity.type
_entity.pdbx_description
1 polymer ?
#
loop_
_entity_poly.entity_id
_entity_poly.type
_entity_poly.pdbx_seq_one_letter_code
_entity_poly.pdbx_strand_id
1 'polypeptide(L)'
;MTKREIPFESQKPINIIYNGKKIGTYKPDFIVNNQILIELKVLPRLTQLEEKQIWYYLKGTNYKLALLINFGGQKLQIKRWIYDKARQKYQR
;
A
#
# COMPACT_ATOMS: atom_id res chain seq x y z
N MET A 1 21.21 -4.95 1.64
CA MET A 1 19.94 -5.49 1.12
C MET A 1 20.30 -6.21 -0.18
N THR A 2 20.64 -7.49 -0.17
CA THR A 2 19.71 -8.62 -0.27
C THR A 2 20.39 -9.89 0.28
N LYS A 3 20.00 -10.33 1.49
CA LYS A 3 20.48 -11.62 2.06
C LYS A 3 19.62 -12.81 1.60
N ARG A 4 18.49 -12.54 0.94
CA ARG A 4 17.44 -13.52 0.58
C ARG A 4 16.88 -13.34 -0.84
N GLU A 5 17.51 -12.49 -1.66
CA GLU A 5 17.15 -12.29 -3.08
C GLU A 5 15.65 -12.04 -3.35
N ILE A 6 14.96 -11.35 -2.45
CA ILE A 6 13.54 -11.04 -2.63
C ILE A 6 13.41 -9.96 -3.72
N PRO A 7 12.65 -10.19 -4.81
CA PRO A 7 12.40 -9.18 -5.82
C PRO A 7 11.58 -8.01 -5.27
N PHE A 8 12.10 -6.79 -5.44
CA PHE A 8 11.37 -5.58 -5.10
C PHE A 8 11.77 -4.42 -6.01
N GLU A 9 10.85 -3.46 -6.14
CA GLU A 9 11.10 -2.18 -6.78
C GLU A 9 10.94 -1.09 -5.71
N SER A 10 12.01 -0.33 -5.46
CA SER A 10 11.94 0.80 -4.54
C SER A 10 11.36 2.00 -5.26
N GLN A 11 10.46 2.73 -4.60
CA GLN A 11 10.10 4.08 -5.04
C GLN A 11 9.57 4.14 -6.47
N LYS A 12 8.93 3.08 -6.96
CA LYS A 12 8.39 3.04 -8.31
C LYS A 12 7.07 3.81 -8.40
N PRO A 13 6.96 4.83 -9.28
CA PRO A 13 5.69 5.52 -9.49
C PRO A 13 4.66 4.58 -10.15
N ILE A 14 3.44 4.58 -9.61
CA ILE A 14 2.29 3.81 -10.11
C ILE A 14 1.09 4.72 -10.32
N ASN A 15 0.30 4.41 -11.34
CA ASN A 15 -0.91 5.19 -11.66
C ASN A 15 -2.02 4.92 -10.63
N ILE A 16 -2.69 5.98 -10.20
CA ILE A 16 -3.96 5.89 -9.48
C ILE A 16 -5.10 6.07 -10.49
N ILE A 17 -5.95 5.07 -10.61
CA ILE A 17 -7.07 5.00 -11.54
C ILE A 17 -8.38 5.03 -10.74
N TYR A 18 -9.26 5.96 -11.10
CA TYR A 18 -10.61 6.06 -10.55
C TYR A 18 -11.61 6.18 -11.70
N ASN A 19 -12.66 5.36 -11.69
CA ASN A 19 -13.66 5.28 -12.76
C ASN A 19 -13.05 5.23 -14.18
N GLY A 20 -12.00 4.43 -14.35
CA GLY A 20 -11.31 4.26 -15.64
C GLY A 20 -10.40 5.41 -16.06
N LYS A 21 -10.30 6.50 -15.28
CA LYS A 21 -9.45 7.65 -15.56
C LYS A 21 -8.25 7.69 -14.61
N LYS A 22 -7.07 8.04 -15.14
CA LYS A 22 -5.90 8.36 -14.30
C LYS A 22 -6.18 9.67 -13.58
N ILE A 23 -6.17 9.63 -12.24
CA ILE A 23 -6.40 10.81 -11.39
C ILE A 23 -5.13 11.26 -10.66
N GLY A 24 -4.05 10.48 -10.75
CA GLY A 24 -2.78 10.83 -10.13
C GLY A 24 -1.73 9.73 -10.24
N THR A 25 -0.64 9.96 -9.53
CA THR A 25 0.48 9.02 -9.39
C THR A 25 0.75 8.85 -7.90
N TYR A 26 0.96 7.60 -7.47
CA TYR A 26 1.42 7.25 -6.14
C TYR A 26 2.79 6.61 -6.24
N LYS A 27 3.66 6.85 -5.27
CA LYS A 27 5.03 6.33 -5.23
C LYS A 27 5.25 5.65 -3.86
N PRO A 28 4.92 4.36 -3.71
CA PRO A 28 5.19 3.61 -2.47
C PRO A 28 6.69 3.51 -2.22
N ASP A 29 7.09 3.29 -0.97
CA ASP A 29 8.49 3.03 -0.64
C ASP A 29 8.99 1.75 -1.32
N PHE A 30 8.19 0.68 -1.31
CA PHE A 30 8.52 -0.54 -2.03
C PHE A 30 7.30 -1.21 -2.68
N ILE A 31 7.56 -1.86 -3.79
CA ILE A 31 6.67 -2.85 -4.41
C ILE A 31 7.39 -4.19 -4.38
N VAL A 32 6.91 -5.13 -3.57
CA VAL A 32 7.52 -6.46 -3.42
C VAL A 32 6.80 -7.46 -4.32
N ASN A 33 7.56 -8.28 -5.06
CA ASN A 33 7.06 -9.29 -5.99
C ASN A 33 6.01 -8.77 -7.00
N ASN A 34 6.04 -7.47 -7.33
CA ASN A 34 5.02 -6.79 -8.11
C ASN A 34 3.57 -7.07 -7.63
N GLN A 35 3.37 -7.25 -6.32
CA GLN A 35 2.09 -7.65 -5.73
C GLN A 35 1.75 -6.91 -4.44
N ILE A 36 2.76 -6.50 -3.67
CA ILE A 36 2.60 -5.96 -2.32
C ILE A 36 3.14 -4.54 -2.29
N LEU A 37 2.30 -3.60 -1.89
CA LEU A 37 2.72 -2.23 -1.60
C LEU A 37 3.22 -2.14 -0.16
N ILE A 38 4.37 -1.50 0.05
CA ILE A 38 4.91 -1.23 1.38
C ILE A 38 5.14 0.27 1.51
N GLU A 39 4.63 0.84 2.59
CA GLU A 39 4.85 2.22 3.02
C GLU A 39 5.44 2.23 4.43
N LEU A 40 6.50 3.00 4.61
CA LEU A 40 7.19 3.20 5.87
C LEU A 40 6.85 4.59 6.44
N LYS A 41 6.71 4.67 7.75
CA LYS A 41 6.50 5.92 8.49
C LYS A 41 7.40 5.98 9.71
N VAL A 42 7.67 7.21 10.14
CA VAL A 42 8.34 7.53 11.40
C VAL A 42 7.48 8.56 12.12
N LEU A 43 6.39 8.09 12.73
CA LEU A 43 5.42 8.90 13.45
C LEU A 43 5.29 8.40 14.89
N PRO A 44 4.98 9.27 15.89
CA PRO A 44 4.73 8.83 17.25
C PRO A 44 3.61 7.78 17.35
N ARG A 45 2.60 7.91 16.49
CA ARG A 45 1.53 6.93 16.26
C ARG A 45 0.95 7.11 14.86
N LEU A 46 0.45 6.02 14.27
CA LEU A 46 -0.42 6.09 13.10
C LEU A 46 -1.78 6.70 13.47
N THR A 47 -2.36 7.47 12.55
CA THR A 47 -3.70 8.03 12.67
C THR A 47 -4.59 7.57 11.52
N GLN A 48 -5.87 7.93 11.57
CA GLN A 48 -6.79 7.65 10.47
C GLN A 48 -6.37 8.31 9.14
N LEU A 49 -5.55 9.36 9.17
CA LEU A 49 -5.09 10.04 7.96
C LEU A 49 -4.23 9.11 7.10
N GLU A 50 -3.18 8.54 7.69
CA GLU A 50 -2.25 7.66 6.98
C GLU A 50 -2.95 6.37 6.53
N GLU A 51 -3.85 5.84 7.36
CA GLU A 51 -4.63 4.64 7.05
C GLU A 51 -5.58 4.87 5.87
N LYS A 52 -6.30 5.99 5.86
CA LYS A 52 -7.19 6.34 4.74
C LYS A 52 -6.39 6.54 3.46
N GLN A 53 -5.23 7.20 3.53
CA GLN A 53 -4.37 7.40 2.37
C GLN A 53 -3.97 6.07 1.72
N ILE A 54 -3.44 5.13 2.50
CA ILE A 54 -3.07 3.79 2.01
C ILE A 54 -4.27 3.06 1.42
N TRP A 55 -5.43 3.16 2.05
CA TRP A 55 -6.65 2.52 1.55
C TRP A 55 -7.11 3.07 0.19
N TYR A 56 -7.09 4.40 0.02
CA TYR A 56 -7.47 5.01 -1.27
C TYR A 56 -6.48 4.68 -2.38
N TYR A 57 -5.18 4.70 -2.09
CA TYR A 57 -4.17 4.31 -3.07
C TYR A 57 -4.29 2.84 -3.45
N LEU A 58 -4.47 1.95 -2.47
CA LEU A 58 -4.66 0.52 -2.74
C LEU A 58 -5.87 0.31 -3.67
N LYS A 59 -7.01 0.95 -3.37
CA LYS A 59 -8.23 0.90 -4.22
C LYS A 59 -8.02 1.41 -5.64
N GLY A 60 -7.18 2.43 -5.81
CA GLY A 60 -6.89 3.05 -7.10
C GLY A 60 -5.81 2.35 -7.92
N THR A 61 -5.25 1.24 -7.44
CA THR A 61 -4.21 0.48 -8.14
C THR A 61 -4.68 -0.92 -8.50
N ASN A 62 -3.84 -1.68 -9.21
CA ASN A 62 -4.07 -3.10 -9.49
C ASN A 62 -3.53 -4.02 -8.38
N TYR A 63 -2.96 -3.46 -7.31
CA TYR A 63 -2.43 -4.24 -6.19
C TYR A 63 -3.55 -4.58 -5.19
N LYS A 64 -3.41 -5.73 -4.53
CA LYS A 64 -4.42 -6.24 -3.58
C LYS A 64 -4.00 -6.12 -2.13
N LEU A 65 -2.70 -6.00 -1.85
CA LEU A 65 -2.15 -6.00 -0.50
C LEU A 65 -1.29 -4.76 -0.28
N ALA A 66 -1.51 -4.07 0.83
CA ALA A 66 -0.64 -3.01 1.32
C ALA A 66 -0.25 -3.23 2.78
N LEU A 67 1.00 -2.88 3.11
CA LEU A 67 1.54 -2.82 4.46
C LEU A 67 1.95 -1.38 4.78
N LEU A 68 1.43 -0.84 5.88
CA LEU A 68 1.90 0.42 6.47
C LEU A 68 2.67 0.09 7.74
N ILE A 69 3.94 0.42 7.77
CA ILE A 69 4.86 0.07 8.85
C ILE A 69 5.37 1.36 9.48
N ASN A 70 5.07 1.57 10.76
CA ASN A 70 5.53 2.74 11.50
C ASN A 70 6.63 2.37 12.50
N PHE A 71 7.79 3.00 12.35
CA PHE A 71 8.97 2.84 13.21
C PHE A 71 9.14 3.97 14.24
N GLY A 72 8.32 5.03 14.19
CA GLY A 72 8.52 6.22 15.03
C GLY A 72 7.87 6.17 16.42
N GLY A 73 7.09 5.13 16.72
CA GLY A 73 6.46 4.95 18.03
C GLY A 73 7.35 4.15 19.00
N GLN A 74 6.92 4.04 20.25
CA GLN A 74 7.60 3.18 21.25
C GLN A 74 7.65 1.70 20.85
N LYS A 75 6.73 1.26 19.97
CA LYS A 75 6.66 -0.08 19.43
C LYS A 75 6.44 -0.02 17.92
N LEU A 76 6.95 -1.02 17.22
CA LEU A 76 6.68 -1.21 15.79
C LEU A 76 5.17 -1.39 15.57
N GLN A 77 4.58 -0.56 14.71
CA GLN A 77 3.18 -0.71 14.30
C GLN A 77 3.14 -1.21 12.86
N ILE A 78 2.45 -2.32 12.63
CA ILE A 78 2.24 -2.87 11.28
C ILE A 78 0.74 -2.95 11.04
N LYS A 79 0.26 -2.29 9.99
CA LYS A 79 -1.11 -2.41 9.50
C LYS A 79 -1.12 -3.05 8.12
N ARG A 80 -2.11 -3.93 7.90
CA ARG A 80 -2.25 -4.74 6.68
C ARG A 80 -3.65 -4.55 6.11
N TRP A 81 -3.73 -4.17 4.84
CA TRP A 81 -4.99 -4.07 4.10
C TRP A 81 -5.02 -5.04 2.95
N ILE A 82 -6.14 -5.76 2.82
CA ILE A 82 -6.46 -6.53 1.62
C ILE A 82 -7.63 -5.84 0.93
N TYR A 83 -7.43 -5.46 -0.33
CA TYR A 83 -8.49 -5.04 -1.22
C TYR A 83 -8.61 -6.06 -2.36
N ASP A 84 -9.51 -7.02 -2.18
CA ASP A 84 -9.85 -7.98 -3.22
C ASP A 84 -11.24 -7.67 -3.76
N LYS A 85 -11.32 -7.36 -5.05
CA LYS A 85 -12.58 -7.10 -5.76
C LYS A 85 -13.47 -8.35 -5.84
N ALA A 86 -12.94 -9.54 -5.53
CA ALA A 86 -13.67 -10.80 -5.55
C ALA A 86 -14.99 -10.78 -4.73
N ARG A 87 -15.10 -9.95 -3.69
CA ARG A 87 -16.33 -9.82 -2.90
C ARG A 87 -17.44 -8.95 -3.53
N GLN A 88 -17.15 -8.14 -4.55
CA GLN A 88 -18.19 -7.31 -5.21
C GLN A 88 -19.17 -8.13 -6.06
N LYS A 89 -18.86 -9.38 -6.41
CA LYS A 89 -19.71 -10.21 -7.28
C LYS A 89 -20.85 -10.95 -6.55
N TYR A 90 -20.87 -10.93 -5.21
CA TYR A 90 -21.84 -11.70 -4.40
C TYR A 90 -22.79 -10.82 -3.56
N GLN A 91 -23.00 -9.56 -3.95
CA GLN A 91 -23.99 -8.65 -3.35
C GLN A 91 -25.07 -8.23 -4.36
N ARG A 92 -25.63 -9.20 -5.08
CA ARG A 92 -26.91 -9.06 -5.77
C ARG A 92 -27.86 -10.14 -5.26
#